data_AF-A0A6J6Q7I6-F1
#
_entry.id   AF-A0A6J6Q7I6-F1
#
_cell.length_a   1.000
_cell.length_b   1.000
_cell.length_c   1.000
_cell.angle_alpha   90.00
_cell.angle_beta   90.00
_cell.angle_gamma   90.00
#
_symmetry.space_group_name_H-M   'P 1'
#
loop_
_entity.id
_entity.type
_entity.pdbx_description
1 polymer ?
#
loop_
_entity_poly.entity_id
_entity_poly.type
_entity_poly.pdbx_seq_one_letter_code
_entity_poly.pdbx_strand_id
1 'polypeptide(L)'
;MLHDLHVDLQPSGWRIVDKAGADERRSQGAMSHSVDAFHEIFDGFEGRIKIQVAGPLTLAALLETSRAGAILSDELATKDVAQSLAYGVELMVADLRRRLPGVTSIVVQLDEPLITQIMRGAIKSASGFGRIRIPSQDEVISLIALFARDNELVMHSCAESVPIELIGRTAVNALSLDATLVGRAEYDLLAEMDDRGKSIWFGVLGGVDGHLPPVSTTVTFVQNLARNIGLPPGGVALTHRCGLAGASPHYVRKSTKHLSEVSQELQERSE
;
A
#
# COMPACT_ATOMS: atom_id res chain seq x y z
N MET A 1 8.34 -3.41 13.59
CA MET A 1 7.09 -2.90 13.02
C MET A 1 5.93 -3.76 13.45
N LEU A 2 6.03 -5.09 13.40
CA LEU A 2 5.27 -5.89 14.35
C LEU A 2 5.70 -5.54 15.78
N HIS A 3 4.72 -5.45 16.69
CA HIS A 3 4.93 -5.20 18.12
C HIS A 3 4.55 -6.45 18.91
N ASP A 4 5.35 -6.83 19.90
CA ASP A 4 5.19 -8.05 20.71
C ASP A 4 5.10 -9.38 19.93
N LEU A 5 5.42 -9.37 18.63
CA LEU A 5 5.55 -10.55 17.79
C LEU A 5 6.94 -10.56 17.15
N HIS A 6 7.59 -11.71 17.21
CA HIS A 6 8.92 -11.92 16.63
C HIS A 6 8.83 -12.77 15.38
N VAL A 7 9.72 -12.50 14.42
CA VAL A 7 9.77 -13.20 13.14
C VAL A 7 11.19 -13.64 12.81
N ASP A 8 11.31 -14.78 12.13
CA ASP A 8 12.57 -15.30 11.66
C ASP A 8 12.47 -15.71 10.20
N LEU A 9 13.53 -15.46 9.42
CA LEU A 9 13.56 -15.79 8.01
C LEU A 9 14.03 -17.24 7.84
N GLN A 10 13.14 -18.09 7.34
CA GLN A 10 13.39 -19.50 7.08
C GLN A 10 13.45 -19.74 5.56
N PRO A 11 13.99 -20.88 5.09
CA PRO A 11 14.02 -21.19 3.65
C PRO A 11 12.63 -21.19 2.99
N SER A 12 11.57 -21.48 3.74
CA SER A 12 10.18 -21.45 3.26
C SER A 12 9.53 -20.07 3.30
N GLY A 13 10.12 -19.09 3.99
CA GLY A 13 9.55 -17.76 4.19
C GLY A 13 9.72 -17.25 5.61
N TRP A 14 9.01 -16.17 5.93
CA TRP A 14 9.02 -15.56 7.26
C TRP A 14 8.11 -16.34 8.22
N ARG A 15 8.59 -16.65 9.42
CA ARG A 15 7.85 -17.41 10.42
C ARG A 15 7.76 -16.67 11.75
N ILE A 16 6.61 -16.72 12.41
CA ILE A 16 6.44 -16.25 13.79
C ILE A 16 7.21 -17.16 14.75
N VAL A 17 8.01 -16.56 15.62
CA VAL A 17 8.85 -17.24 16.61
C VAL A 17 8.69 -16.61 17.99
N ASP A 18 9.12 -17.30 19.05
CA ASP A 18 8.96 -16.82 20.42
C ASP A 18 9.95 -15.71 20.82
N LYS A 19 11.05 -15.55 20.06
CA LYS A 19 12.15 -14.62 20.39
C LYS A 19 12.77 -14.02 19.14
N ALA A 20 13.19 -12.76 19.24
CA ALA A 20 13.84 -12.05 18.15
C ALA A 20 15.12 -12.74 17.66
N GLY A 21 15.14 -13.05 16.37
CA GLY A 21 16.29 -13.60 15.66
C GLY A 21 17.36 -12.57 15.29
N ALA A 22 18.38 -13.00 14.55
CA ALA A 22 19.39 -12.09 14.00
C ALA A 22 18.83 -11.25 12.84
N ASP A 23 18.00 -11.86 11.98
CA ASP A 23 17.42 -11.19 10.82
C ASP A 23 16.38 -10.13 11.22
N GLU A 24 15.55 -10.41 12.23
CA GLU A 24 14.65 -9.40 12.81
C GLU A 24 15.42 -8.20 13.35
N ARG A 25 16.46 -8.43 14.16
CA ARG A 25 17.29 -7.35 14.71
C ARG A 25 17.98 -6.53 13.61
N ARG A 26 18.45 -7.18 12.54
CA ARG A 26 19.04 -6.48 11.39
C ARG A 26 18.01 -5.60 10.69
N SER A 27 16.81 -6.12 10.44
CA SER A 27 15.70 -5.40 9.82
C SER A 27 15.23 -4.21 10.68
N GLN A 28 15.11 -4.40 12.00
CA GLN A 28 14.79 -3.32 12.95
C GLN A 28 15.87 -2.24 12.95
N GLY A 29 17.15 -2.64 12.95
CA GLY A 29 18.28 -1.70 12.83
C GLY A 29 18.20 -0.87 11.55
N ALA A 30 18.01 -1.52 10.40
CA ALA A 30 17.89 -0.83 9.11
C ALA A 30 16.69 0.14 9.06
N MET A 31 15.57 -0.24 9.67
CA MET A 31 14.39 0.61 9.78
C MET A 31 14.68 1.84 10.67
N SER A 32 15.32 1.64 11.84
CA SER A 32 15.70 2.75 12.72
C SER A 32 16.61 3.76 12.00
N HIS A 33 17.64 3.27 11.31
CA HIS A 33 18.54 4.14 10.54
C HIS A 33 17.81 4.89 9.43
N SER A 34 16.83 4.24 8.79
CA SER A 34 16.01 4.88 7.74
C SER A 34 15.11 5.98 8.31
N VAL A 35 14.51 5.77 9.49
CA VAL A 35 13.72 6.79 10.19
C VAL A 35 14.58 7.95 10.67
N ASP A 36 15.78 7.68 11.19
CA ASP A 36 16.71 8.72 11.61
C ASP A 36 17.18 9.57 10.41
N ALA A 37 17.51 8.93 9.28
CA ALA A 37 17.86 9.64 8.05
C ALA A 37 16.66 10.42 7.47
N PHE A 38 15.45 9.85 7.53
CA PHE A 38 14.24 10.55 7.11
C PHE A 38 14.03 11.83 7.93
N HIS A 39 14.21 11.76 9.25
CA HIS A 39 14.11 12.92 10.12
C HIS A 39 15.17 13.99 9.78
N GLU A 40 16.42 13.60 9.57
CA GLU A 40 17.50 14.54 9.21
C GLU A 40 17.21 15.26 7.87
N ILE A 41 16.72 14.53 6.87
CA ILE A 41 16.43 15.09 5.54
C ILE A 41 15.20 16.01 5.56
N PHE A 42 14.20 15.68 6.38
CA PHE A 42 12.93 16.41 6.47
C PHE A 42 12.88 17.37 7.66
N ASP A 43 14.01 17.71 8.29
CA ASP A 43 14.04 18.71 9.36
C ASP A 43 13.48 20.05 8.86
N GLY A 44 12.58 20.63 9.64
CA GLY A 44 11.85 21.85 9.26
C GLY A 44 10.86 21.69 8.09
N PHE A 45 10.60 20.47 7.59
CA PHE A 45 9.62 20.25 6.53
C PHE A 45 8.20 20.57 7.03
N GLU A 46 7.49 21.38 6.25
CA GLU A 46 6.08 21.69 6.46
C GLU A 46 5.23 21.03 5.36
N GLY A 47 4.22 20.27 5.77
CA GLY A 47 3.26 19.69 4.85
C GLY A 47 2.98 18.21 5.08
N ARG A 48 2.65 17.51 3.99
CA ARG A 48 2.16 16.13 4.03
C ARG A 48 3.28 15.14 3.74
N ILE A 49 3.39 14.11 4.57
CA ILE A 49 4.30 12.96 4.33
C ILE A 49 3.51 11.67 4.16
N LYS A 50 4.13 10.69 3.50
CA LYS A 50 3.58 9.34 3.33
C LYS A 50 4.58 8.31 3.84
N ILE A 51 4.09 7.37 4.63
CA ILE A 51 4.76 6.11 4.94
C ILE A 51 3.97 4.95 4.33
N GLN A 52 4.63 3.83 4.09
CA GLN A 52 3.99 2.65 3.53
C GLN A 52 4.50 1.38 4.22
N VAL A 53 3.61 0.42 4.40
CA VAL A 53 3.85 -0.85 5.08
C VAL A 53 3.15 -1.96 4.32
N ALA A 54 3.60 -3.21 4.48
CA ALA A 54 2.83 -4.35 4.00
C ALA A 54 1.43 -4.33 4.66
N GLY A 55 0.39 -4.56 3.89
CA GLY A 55 -0.97 -4.65 4.40
C GLY A 55 -1.20 -5.93 5.22
N PRO A 56 -2.19 -5.94 6.13
CA PRO A 56 -2.43 -7.04 7.05
C PRO A 56 -2.75 -8.37 6.35
N LEU A 57 -3.45 -8.36 5.22
CA LEU A 57 -3.84 -9.59 4.52
C LEU A 57 -2.66 -10.21 3.78
N THR A 58 -1.89 -9.39 3.06
CA THR A 58 -0.65 -9.81 2.41
C THR A 58 0.36 -10.30 3.44
N LEU A 59 0.50 -9.59 4.57
CA LEU A 59 1.40 -10.02 5.64
C LEU A 59 0.96 -11.38 6.22
N ALA A 60 -0.33 -11.56 6.53
CA ALA A 60 -0.85 -12.83 7.03
C ALA A 60 -0.73 -13.98 6.00
N ALA A 61 -0.80 -13.68 4.71
CA ALA A 61 -0.59 -14.68 3.65
C ALA A 61 0.88 -15.13 3.53
N LEU A 62 1.83 -14.26 3.90
CA LEU A 62 3.27 -14.49 3.75
C LEU A 62 3.96 -14.95 5.04
N LEU A 63 3.39 -14.65 6.20
CA LEU A 63 3.88 -15.14 7.48
C LEU A 63 3.36 -16.55 7.74
N GLU A 64 4.23 -17.43 8.26
CA GLU A 64 3.88 -18.78 8.68
C GLU A 64 3.95 -18.93 10.21
N THR A 65 3.16 -19.85 10.76
CA THR A 65 3.46 -20.45 12.07
C THR A 65 4.36 -21.67 11.92
N SER A 66 4.96 -22.12 13.02
CA SER A 66 5.76 -23.36 13.05
C SER A 66 4.95 -24.63 12.78
N ARG A 67 3.62 -24.61 12.92
CA ARG A 67 2.77 -25.83 12.88
C ARG A 67 1.60 -25.79 11.89
N ALA A 68 1.10 -24.61 11.53
CA ALA A 68 -0.16 -24.44 10.81
C ALA A 68 -0.02 -23.79 9.40
N GLY A 69 1.21 -23.54 8.93
CA GLY A 69 1.44 -22.85 7.66
C GLY A 69 1.09 -21.35 7.75
N ALA A 70 0.62 -20.76 6.65
CA ALA A 70 0.35 -19.33 6.56
C ALA A 70 -0.65 -18.85 7.64
N ILE A 71 -0.36 -17.72 8.28
CA ILE A 71 -1.19 -17.09 9.33
C ILE A 71 -2.63 -16.88 8.84
N LEU A 72 -2.80 -16.51 7.57
CA LEU A 72 -4.11 -16.27 6.97
C LEU A 72 -5.05 -17.48 7.05
N SER A 73 -4.52 -18.70 7.25
CA SER A 73 -5.34 -19.91 7.44
C SER A 73 -6.16 -19.90 8.74
N ASP A 74 -5.81 -19.05 9.71
CA ASP A 74 -6.46 -18.92 11.01
C ASP A 74 -6.92 -17.48 11.23
N GLU A 75 -8.22 -17.28 11.45
CA GLU A 75 -8.84 -15.96 11.63
C GLU A 75 -8.31 -15.23 12.87
N LEU A 76 -8.13 -15.94 13.99
CA LEU A 76 -7.64 -15.34 15.22
C LEU A 76 -6.17 -14.95 15.09
N ALA A 77 -5.35 -15.82 14.52
CA ALA A 77 -3.94 -15.51 14.27
C ALA A 77 -3.78 -14.34 13.28
N THR A 78 -4.64 -14.25 12.27
CA THR A 78 -4.68 -13.13 11.31
C THR A 78 -4.99 -11.83 12.04
N LYS A 79 -6.00 -11.85 12.93
CA LYS A 79 -6.37 -10.69 13.73
C LYS A 79 -5.25 -10.25 14.67
N ASP A 80 -4.59 -11.19 15.35
CA ASP A 80 -3.47 -10.89 16.27
C ASP A 80 -2.29 -10.23 15.52
N VAL A 81 -1.92 -10.76 14.35
CA VAL A 81 -0.87 -10.16 13.51
C VAL A 81 -1.28 -8.78 13.01
N ALA A 82 -2.52 -8.59 12.58
CA ALA A 82 -3.01 -7.29 12.13
C ALA A 82 -3.04 -6.25 13.26
N GLN A 83 -3.43 -6.64 14.47
CA GLN A 83 -3.39 -5.77 15.66
C GLN A 83 -1.96 -5.38 16.04
N SER A 84 -1.05 -6.35 16.05
CA SER A 84 0.39 -6.13 16.29
C SER A 84 0.98 -5.15 15.27
N LEU A 85 0.65 -5.33 13.99
CA LEU A 85 1.10 -4.44 12.91
C LEU A 85 0.51 -3.03 13.06
N ALA A 86 -0.80 -2.92 13.28
CA ALA A 86 -1.48 -1.64 13.43
C ALA A 86 -0.91 -0.83 14.61
N TYR A 87 -0.63 -1.49 15.73
CA TYR A 87 -0.02 -0.83 16.88
C TYR A 87 1.42 -0.36 16.60
N GLY A 88 2.23 -1.17 15.92
CA GLY A 88 3.57 -0.70 15.55
C GLY A 88 3.58 0.42 14.51
N VAL A 89 2.58 0.48 13.62
CA VAL A 89 2.36 1.63 12.74
C VAL A 89 1.96 2.87 13.54
N GLU A 90 1.06 2.73 14.51
CA GLU A 90 0.66 3.82 15.41
C GLU A 90 1.87 4.42 16.15
N LEU A 91 2.75 3.57 16.69
CA LEU A 91 4.00 4.01 17.33
C LEU A 91 4.93 4.75 16.36
N MET A 92 5.06 4.28 15.11
CA MET A 92 5.86 4.96 14.09
C MET A 92 5.28 6.32 13.72
N VAL A 93 3.96 6.42 13.52
CA VAL A 93 3.27 7.68 13.23
C VAL A 93 3.46 8.67 14.39
N ALA A 94 3.32 8.22 15.63
CA ALA A 94 3.56 9.04 16.82
C ALA A 94 5.00 9.56 16.89
N ASP A 95 5.99 8.70 16.60
CA ASP A 95 7.40 9.11 16.57
C ASP A 95 7.67 10.15 15.47
N LEU A 96 7.13 9.95 14.26
CA LEU A 96 7.25 10.91 13.16
C LEU A 96 6.64 12.26 13.50
N ARG A 97 5.42 12.30 14.07
CA ARG A 97 4.79 13.56 14.53
C ARG A 97 5.63 14.29 15.56
N ARG A 98 6.18 13.55 16.52
CA ARG A 98 7.00 14.13 17.60
C ARG A 98 8.29 14.74 17.06
N ARG A 99 8.90 14.09 16.06
CA ARG A 99 10.17 14.53 15.49
C ARG A 99 10.01 15.59 14.39
N LEU A 100 8.89 15.59 13.66
CA LEU A 100 8.63 16.48 12.53
C LEU A 100 7.39 17.36 12.81
N PRO A 101 7.47 18.39 13.66
CA PRO A 101 6.31 19.17 14.09
C PRO A 101 5.67 20.01 12.96
N GLY A 102 6.39 20.27 11.86
CA GLY A 102 5.85 20.94 10.67
C GLY A 102 4.95 20.03 9.80
N VAL A 103 4.96 18.72 10.04
CA VAL A 103 4.12 17.78 9.30
C VAL A 103 2.66 17.98 9.70
N THR A 104 1.83 18.39 8.74
CA THR A 104 0.42 18.68 8.94
C THR A 104 -0.48 17.46 8.71
N SER A 105 0.01 16.47 7.95
CA SER A 105 -0.73 15.23 7.67
C SER A 105 0.23 14.08 7.39
N ILE A 106 -0.11 12.90 7.90
CA ILE A 106 0.59 11.65 7.65
C ILE A 106 -0.35 10.70 6.92
N VAL A 107 0.11 10.21 5.78
CA VAL A 107 -0.54 9.16 5.01
C VAL A 107 0.11 7.83 5.35
N VAL A 108 -0.71 6.84 5.68
CA VAL A 108 -0.29 5.45 5.84
C VAL A 108 -0.84 4.66 4.66
N GLN A 109 0.06 4.12 3.84
CA GLN A 109 -0.29 3.25 2.75
C GLN A 109 -0.12 1.77 3.17
N LEU A 110 -1.18 0.98 3.03
CA LEU A 110 -1.18 -0.48 3.18
C LEU A 110 -0.99 -1.12 1.81
N ASP A 111 0.15 -1.78 1.62
CA ASP A 111 0.48 -2.47 0.38
C ASP A 111 -0.12 -3.88 0.39
N GLU A 112 -1.17 -4.08 -0.40
CA GLU A 112 -1.93 -5.32 -0.51
C GLU A 112 -1.84 -5.95 -1.93
N PRO A 113 -0.64 -6.30 -2.44
CA PRO A 113 -0.48 -6.90 -3.76
C PRO A 113 -1.10 -8.30 -3.88
N LEU A 114 -1.36 -9.00 -2.76
CA LEU A 114 -1.97 -10.32 -2.77
C LEU A 114 -3.51 -10.30 -2.63
N ILE A 115 -4.14 -9.12 -2.49
CA ILE A 115 -5.58 -9.02 -2.18
C ILE A 115 -6.46 -9.78 -3.18
N THR A 116 -6.22 -9.62 -4.48
CA THR A 116 -6.99 -10.33 -5.51
C THR A 116 -6.80 -11.85 -5.37
N GLN A 117 -5.57 -12.30 -5.15
CA GLN A 117 -5.28 -13.72 -5.00
C GLN A 117 -5.95 -14.30 -3.75
N ILE A 118 -5.93 -13.56 -2.64
CA ILE A 118 -6.60 -13.94 -1.39
C ILE A 118 -8.11 -14.04 -1.61
N MET A 119 -8.75 -13.01 -2.17
CA MET A 119 -10.20 -12.99 -2.37
C MET A 119 -10.69 -14.00 -3.42
N ARG A 120 -9.81 -14.48 -4.30
CA ARG A 120 -10.08 -15.58 -5.25
C ARG A 120 -9.70 -16.96 -4.70
N GLY A 121 -9.23 -17.05 -3.46
CA GLY A 121 -8.75 -18.30 -2.85
C GLY A 121 -7.57 -18.92 -3.58
N ALA A 122 -6.71 -18.12 -4.22
CA ALA A 122 -5.58 -18.56 -5.04
C ALA A 122 -4.29 -18.83 -4.25
N ILE A 123 -4.27 -18.51 -2.95
CA ILE A 123 -3.11 -18.75 -2.11
C ILE A 123 -3.02 -20.25 -1.75
N LYS A 124 -1.87 -20.86 -2.10
CA LYS A 124 -1.59 -22.27 -1.82
C LYS A 124 -1.26 -22.48 -0.34
N SER A 125 -1.59 -23.65 0.19
CA SER A 125 -1.11 -24.07 1.51
C SER A 125 0.40 -24.34 1.49
N ALA A 126 1.03 -24.37 2.66
CA ALA A 126 2.46 -24.72 2.80
C ALA A 126 2.79 -26.11 2.22
N SER A 127 1.84 -27.05 2.24
CA SER A 127 2.00 -28.37 1.63
C SER A 127 1.89 -28.37 0.10
N GLY A 128 1.40 -27.28 -0.50
CA GLY A 128 1.15 -27.15 -1.94
C GLY A 128 -0.06 -27.94 -2.47
N PHE A 129 -0.64 -28.84 -1.66
CA PHE A 129 -1.76 -29.71 -2.04
C PHE A 129 -3.14 -29.08 -1.82
N GLY A 130 -3.23 -27.95 -1.12
CA GLY A 130 -4.48 -27.27 -0.81
C GLY A 130 -4.41 -25.76 -1.05
N ARG A 131 -5.54 -25.10 -0.84
CA ARG A 131 -5.66 -23.63 -0.78
C ARG A 131 -6.00 -23.24 0.65
N ILE A 132 -5.49 -22.11 1.10
CA ILE A 132 -5.87 -21.55 2.40
C ILE A 132 -7.27 -20.91 2.31
N ARG A 133 -7.88 -20.63 3.46
CA ARG A 133 -9.22 -20.03 3.53
C ARG A 133 -9.29 -18.68 2.82
N ILE A 134 -10.49 -18.30 2.41
CA ILE A 134 -10.81 -16.95 1.94
C ILE A 134 -11.41 -16.19 3.13
N PRO A 135 -10.81 -15.08 3.60
CA PRO A 135 -11.42 -14.22 4.61
C PRO A 135 -12.80 -13.73 4.19
N SER A 136 -13.70 -13.56 5.15
CA SER A 136 -14.99 -12.92 4.86
C SER A 136 -14.79 -11.44 4.54
N GLN A 137 -15.75 -10.81 3.84
CA GLN A 137 -15.67 -9.37 3.56
C GLN A 137 -15.66 -8.54 4.86
N ASP A 138 -16.45 -8.93 5.86
CA ASP A 138 -16.53 -8.23 7.15
C ASP A 138 -15.23 -8.36 7.95
N GLU A 139 -14.55 -9.50 7.83
CA GLU A 139 -13.21 -9.68 8.39
C GLU A 139 -12.21 -8.73 7.72
N VAL A 140 -12.17 -8.67 6.38
CA VAL A 140 -11.29 -7.72 5.65
C VAL A 140 -11.56 -6.28 6.10
N ILE A 141 -12.83 -5.87 6.14
CA ILE A 141 -13.22 -4.52 6.58
C ILE A 141 -12.71 -4.26 8.01
N SER A 142 -12.90 -5.22 8.92
CA SER A 142 -12.50 -5.10 10.33
C SER A 142 -10.98 -5.04 10.50
N LEU A 143 -10.21 -5.80 9.73
CA LEU A 143 -8.75 -5.79 9.77
C LEU A 143 -8.19 -4.44 9.28
N ILE A 144 -8.74 -3.90 8.19
CA ILE A 144 -8.33 -2.60 7.66
C ILE A 144 -8.71 -1.45 8.60
N ALA A 145 -9.84 -1.56 9.30
CA ALA A 145 -10.27 -0.55 10.29
C ALA A 145 -9.28 -0.37 11.45
N LEU A 146 -8.43 -1.34 11.76
CA LEU A 146 -7.40 -1.22 12.81
C LEU A 146 -6.38 -0.10 12.53
N PHE A 147 -6.20 0.25 11.24
CA PHE A 147 -5.25 1.25 10.76
C PHE A 147 -5.87 2.63 10.54
N ALA A 148 -7.18 2.76 10.72
CA ALA A 148 -7.90 4.03 10.62
C ALA A 148 -7.77 4.79 11.96
N ARG A 149 -6.65 5.50 12.12
CA ARG A 149 -6.35 6.33 13.30
C ARG A 149 -6.40 7.79 12.90
N ASP A 150 -5.67 8.64 13.61
CA ASP A 150 -5.39 10.00 13.19
C ASP A 150 -4.36 9.97 12.04
N ASN A 151 -4.76 9.55 10.85
CA ASN A 151 -3.95 9.50 9.63
C ASN A 151 -4.87 9.31 8.42
N GLU A 152 -4.39 9.68 7.23
CA GLU A 152 -5.05 9.28 6.00
C GLU A 152 -4.61 7.84 5.65
N LEU A 153 -5.57 6.96 5.39
CA LEU A 153 -5.32 5.56 5.09
C LEU A 153 -5.48 5.30 3.59
N VAL A 154 -4.46 4.75 2.95
CA VAL A 154 -4.49 4.39 1.54
C VAL A 154 -4.25 2.90 1.40
N MET A 155 -5.03 2.23 0.56
CA MET A 155 -4.68 0.86 0.13
C MET A 155 -4.02 0.92 -1.23
N HIS A 156 -2.88 0.25 -1.38
CA HIS A 156 -2.23 0.06 -2.66
C HIS A 156 -2.38 -1.39 -3.12
N SER A 157 -2.75 -1.60 -4.38
CA SER A 157 -2.63 -2.90 -5.03
C SER A 157 -2.33 -2.74 -6.52
N CYS A 158 -1.25 -3.37 -6.96
CA CYS A 158 -0.84 -3.43 -8.36
C CYS A 158 -1.33 -4.70 -9.08
N ALA A 159 -2.20 -5.49 -8.43
CA ALA A 159 -2.75 -6.71 -8.99
C ALA A 159 -3.83 -6.42 -10.05
N GLU A 160 -4.01 -7.34 -10.99
CA GLU A 160 -5.18 -7.35 -11.86
C GLU A 160 -6.47 -7.57 -11.05
N SER A 161 -7.59 -7.04 -11.55
CA SER A 161 -8.93 -7.24 -10.98
C SER A 161 -9.03 -7.02 -9.46
N VAL A 162 -8.49 -5.90 -8.99
CA VAL A 162 -8.59 -5.47 -7.59
C VAL A 162 -10.07 -5.47 -7.14
N PRO A 163 -10.42 -5.99 -5.95
CA PRO A 163 -11.80 -6.02 -5.47
C PRO A 163 -12.27 -4.63 -5.00
N ILE A 164 -12.45 -3.70 -5.95
CA ILE A 164 -12.73 -2.28 -5.70
C ILE A 164 -13.98 -2.07 -4.82
N GLU A 165 -15.06 -2.82 -5.06
CA GLU A 165 -16.30 -2.72 -4.26
C GLU A 165 -16.06 -3.00 -2.77
N LEU A 166 -15.29 -4.06 -2.45
CA LEU A 166 -14.93 -4.41 -1.08
C LEU A 166 -14.06 -3.31 -0.46
N ILE A 167 -13.03 -2.85 -1.18
CA ILE A 167 -12.13 -1.79 -0.70
C ILE A 167 -12.91 -0.50 -0.44
N GLY A 168 -13.85 -0.17 -1.30
CA GLY A 168 -14.76 0.97 -1.16
C GLY A 168 -15.67 0.90 0.06
N ARG A 169 -15.79 -0.25 0.74
CA ARG A 169 -16.50 -0.41 2.02
C ARG A 169 -15.58 -0.38 3.25
N THR A 170 -14.27 -0.40 3.05
CA THR A 170 -13.29 -0.32 4.16
C THR A 170 -13.08 1.11 4.62
N ALA A 171 -12.30 1.27 5.70
CA ALA A 171 -11.95 2.56 6.28
C ALA A 171 -10.91 3.38 5.47
N VAL A 172 -10.45 2.89 4.31
CA VAL A 172 -9.47 3.62 3.49
C VAL A 172 -10.03 4.93 2.97
N ASN A 173 -9.21 5.97 2.93
CA ASN A 173 -9.50 7.25 2.30
C ASN A 173 -9.19 7.25 0.80
N ALA A 174 -8.25 6.40 0.35
CA ALA A 174 -7.93 6.29 -1.06
C ALA A 174 -7.52 4.87 -1.50
N LEU A 175 -7.66 4.60 -2.80
CA LEU A 175 -7.14 3.41 -3.47
C LEU A 175 -6.08 3.80 -4.50
N SER A 176 -4.87 3.26 -4.34
CA SER A 176 -3.80 3.29 -5.33
C SER A 176 -3.76 1.99 -6.12
N LEU A 177 -3.92 2.11 -7.44
CA LEU A 177 -4.01 0.97 -8.34
C LEU A 177 -3.25 1.23 -9.64
N ASP A 178 -2.90 0.16 -10.34
CA ASP A 178 -2.28 0.26 -11.67
C ASP A 178 -3.31 0.74 -12.70
N ALA A 179 -3.19 2.00 -13.12
CA ALA A 179 -4.13 2.61 -14.06
C ALA A 179 -4.13 1.91 -15.43
N THR A 180 -3.05 1.21 -15.79
CA THR A 180 -2.94 0.46 -17.05
C THR A 180 -3.77 -0.82 -17.05
N LEU A 181 -4.24 -1.26 -15.88
CA LEU A 181 -5.12 -2.42 -15.70
C LEU A 181 -6.59 -2.04 -15.55
N VAL A 182 -6.92 -0.74 -15.57
CA VAL A 182 -8.31 -0.27 -15.47
C VAL A 182 -8.99 -0.39 -16.82
N GLY A 183 -10.00 -1.25 -16.89
CA GLY A 183 -10.87 -1.41 -18.03
C GLY A 183 -12.30 -0.95 -17.72
N ARG A 184 -13.19 -1.20 -18.68
CA ARG A 184 -14.62 -0.85 -18.56
C ARG A 184 -15.30 -1.52 -17.37
N ALA A 185 -14.80 -2.68 -16.93
CA ALA A 185 -15.38 -3.40 -15.79
C ALA A 185 -15.15 -2.66 -14.45
N GLU A 186 -14.09 -1.86 -14.37
CA GLU A 186 -13.73 -1.12 -13.17
C GLU A 186 -14.32 0.31 -13.13
N TYR A 187 -14.83 0.84 -14.25
CA TYR A 187 -15.27 2.23 -14.33
C TYR A 187 -16.38 2.58 -13.33
N ASP A 188 -17.48 1.82 -13.34
CA ASP A 188 -18.60 2.07 -12.43
C ASP A 188 -18.20 1.87 -10.97
N LEU A 189 -17.30 0.91 -10.69
CA LEU A 189 -16.79 0.64 -9.34
C LEU A 189 -15.93 1.78 -8.80
N LEU A 190 -15.10 2.38 -9.66
CA LEU A 190 -14.27 3.53 -9.31
C LEU A 190 -15.11 4.81 -9.17
N ALA A 191 -16.10 5.01 -10.03
CA ALA A 191 -17.05 6.11 -9.91
C ALA A 191 -17.81 6.04 -8.57
N GLU A 192 -18.33 4.87 -8.21
CA GLU A 192 -19.01 4.66 -6.92
C GLU A 192 -18.07 4.89 -5.73
N MET A 193 -16.79 4.54 -5.88
CA MET A 193 -15.77 4.79 -4.85
C MET A 193 -15.53 6.29 -4.65
N ASP A 194 -15.47 7.08 -5.73
CA ASP A 194 -15.37 8.54 -5.70
C ASP A 194 -16.63 9.18 -5.10
N ASP A 195 -17.82 8.72 -5.47
CA ASP A 195 -19.11 9.16 -4.90
C ASP A 195 -19.19 8.96 -3.38
N ARG A 196 -18.50 7.93 -2.85
CA ARG A 196 -18.34 7.68 -1.41
C ARG A 196 -17.28 8.58 -0.75
N GLY A 197 -16.72 9.54 -1.48
CA GLY A 197 -15.72 10.49 -1.01
C GLY A 197 -14.31 9.90 -0.89
N LYS A 198 -14.00 8.79 -1.56
CA LYS A 198 -12.67 8.17 -1.52
C LYS A 198 -11.86 8.58 -2.75
N SER A 199 -10.61 9.01 -2.53
CA SER A 199 -9.73 9.43 -3.62
C SER A 199 -9.18 8.24 -4.42
N ILE A 200 -8.88 8.46 -5.69
CA ILE A 200 -8.28 7.45 -6.57
C ILE A 200 -6.88 7.89 -6.95
N TRP A 201 -5.92 6.99 -6.78
CA TRP A 201 -4.51 7.23 -7.06
C TRP A 201 -4.08 6.33 -8.23
N PHE A 202 -3.79 6.95 -9.37
CA PHE A 202 -3.41 6.26 -10.58
C PHE A 202 -1.91 6.01 -10.65
N GLY A 203 -1.55 4.74 -10.57
CA GLY A 203 -0.23 4.24 -10.94
C GLY A 203 -0.05 4.31 -12.45
N VAL A 204 0.77 5.24 -12.93
CA VAL A 204 0.95 5.49 -14.38
C VAL A 204 2.37 5.20 -14.88
N LEU A 205 3.35 5.03 -13.98
CA LEU A 205 4.75 4.70 -14.32
C LEU A 205 5.19 3.37 -13.71
N GLY A 206 6.15 2.67 -14.34
CA GLY A 206 6.74 1.45 -13.78
C GLY A 206 7.55 1.68 -12.49
N GLY A 207 7.67 0.64 -11.67
CA GLY A 207 8.48 0.65 -10.43
C GLY A 207 9.96 0.27 -10.62
N VAL A 208 10.42 0.09 -11.86
CA VAL A 208 11.79 -0.29 -12.23
C VAL A 208 12.24 0.49 -13.46
N ASP A 209 13.56 0.53 -13.70
CA ASP A 209 14.16 1.24 -14.83
C ASP A 209 13.48 0.86 -16.16
N GLY A 210 13.05 1.88 -16.89
CA GLY A 210 12.34 1.72 -18.15
C GLY A 210 12.16 3.01 -18.90
N HIS A 211 11.55 2.90 -20.07
CA HIS A 211 11.19 4.07 -20.87
C HIS A 211 10.11 4.89 -20.15
N LEU A 212 10.33 6.19 -20.04
CA LEU A 212 9.30 7.13 -19.60
C LEU A 212 8.60 7.70 -20.84
N PRO A 213 7.28 7.53 -20.98
CA PRO A 213 6.55 8.10 -22.11
C PRO A 213 6.65 9.63 -22.12
N PRO A 214 6.34 10.31 -23.24
CA PRO A 214 6.19 11.76 -23.26
C PRO A 214 5.13 12.22 -22.24
N VAL A 215 5.35 13.37 -21.60
CA VAL A 215 4.45 13.94 -20.58
C VAL A 215 3.03 14.06 -21.14
N SER A 216 2.88 14.63 -22.34
CA SER A 216 1.59 14.81 -23.03
C SER A 216 0.84 13.50 -23.28
N THR A 217 1.56 12.40 -23.54
CA THR A 217 0.97 11.07 -23.70
C THR A 217 0.39 10.57 -22.38
N THR A 218 1.12 10.72 -21.27
CA THR A 218 0.65 10.36 -19.93
C THR A 218 -0.54 11.22 -19.50
N VAL A 219 -0.47 12.54 -19.74
CA VAL A 219 -1.57 13.48 -19.48
C VAL A 219 -2.83 13.06 -20.23
N THR A 220 -2.71 12.80 -21.54
CA THR A 220 -3.84 12.37 -22.37
C THR A 220 -4.44 11.05 -21.88
N PHE A 221 -3.59 10.09 -21.50
CA PHE A 221 -4.03 8.82 -20.93
C PHE A 221 -4.83 9.02 -19.64
N VAL A 222 -4.29 9.79 -18.69
CA VAL A 222 -4.95 10.07 -17.40
C VAL A 222 -6.27 10.81 -17.61
N GLN A 223 -6.29 11.86 -18.45
CA GLN A 223 -7.51 12.63 -18.72
C GLN A 223 -8.60 11.77 -19.36
N ASN A 224 -8.24 10.92 -20.33
CA ASN A 224 -9.18 10.01 -20.96
C ASN A 224 -9.75 9.00 -19.95
N LEU A 225 -8.88 8.42 -19.11
CA LEU A 225 -9.30 7.45 -18.11
C LEU A 225 -10.22 8.08 -17.06
N ALA A 226 -9.82 9.22 -16.49
CA ALA A 226 -10.62 9.97 -15.51
C ALA A 226 -12.00 10.34 -16.08
N ARG A 227 -12.04 10.85 -17.32
CA ARG A 227 -13.29 11.17 -18.02
C ARG A 227 -14.18 9.95 -18.27
N ASN A 228 -13.60 8.81 -18.64
CA ASN A 228 -14.37 7.59 -18.88
C ASN A 228 -14.98 7.01 -17.60
N ILE A 229 -14.31 7.21 -16.46
CA ILE A 229 -14.83 6.85 -15.13
C ILE A 229 -15.85 7.88 -14.65
N GLY A 230 -15.72 9.14 -15.05
CA GLY A 230 -16.56 10.25 -14.59
C GLY A 230 -15.96 11.05 -13.43
N LEU A 231 -14.65 10.92 -13.20
CA LEU A 231 -13.95 11.64 -12.12
C LEU A 231 -13.82 13.14 -12.44
N PRO A 232 -13.86 14.01 -11.42
CA PRO A 232 -13.68 15.44 -11.63
C PRO A 232 -12.25 15.76 -12.12
N PRO A 233 -12.06 16.88 -12.87
CA PRO A 233 -10.74 17.36 -13.24
C PRO A 233 -9.86 17.56 -11.99
N GLY A 234 -8.63 17.04 -12.04
CA GLY A 234 -7.72 17.07 -10.89
C GLY A 234 -8.10 16.13 -9.72
N GLY A 235 -9.16 15.32 -9.86
CA GLY A 235 -9.64 14.40 -8.82
C GLY A 235 -8.79 13.15 -8.57
N VAL A 236 -7.58 13.09 -9.14
CA VAL A 236 -6.71 11.91 -9.06
C VAL A 236 -5.30 12.28 -8.63
N ALA A 237 -4.70 11.45 -7.78
CA ALA A 237 -3.27 11.52 -7.51
C ALA A 237 -2.50 10.63 -8.50
N LEU A 238 -1.27 11.02 -8.85
CA LEU A 238 -0.42 10.23 -9.74
C LEU A 238 0.68 9.53 -8.96
N THR A 239 0.88 8.24 -9.24
CA THR A 239 1.90 7.42 -8.58
C THR A 239 2.65 6.55 -9.59
N HIS A 240 3.68 5.87 -9.12
CA HIS A 240 4.17 4.65 -9.76
C HIS A 240 3.15 3.52 -9.57
N ARG A 241 3.21 2.52 -10.45
CA ARG A 241 2.35 1.33 -10.45
C ARG A 241 2.64 0.38 -9.29
N CYS A 242 3.85 0.43 -8.72
CA CYS A 242 4.27 -0.35 -7.57
C CYS A 242 5.46 0.37 -6.89
N GLY A 243 6.00 -0.21 -5.82
CA GLY A 243 7.19 0.30 -5.15
C GLY A 243 8.44 0.35 -6.04
N LEU A 244 9.40 1.20 -5.66
CA LEU A 244 10.63 1.48 -6.41
C LEU A 244 11.85 0.67 -5.92
N ALA A 245 11.64 -0.42 -5.18
CA ALA A 245 12.72 -1.19 -4.56
C ALA A 245 13.73 -1.77 -5.57
N GLY A 246 13.28 -2.04 -6.80
CA GLY A 246 14.13 -2.52 -7.90
C GLY A 246 14.66 -1.44 -8.84
N ALA A 247 14.36 -0.15 -8.59
CA ALA A 247 14.76 0.95 -9.45
C ALA A 247 16.12 1.54 -9.07
N SER A 248 16.87 2.01 -10.07
CA SER A 248 18.08 2.78 -9.86
C SER A 248 17.76 4.17 -9.27
N PRO A 249 18.64 4.75 -8.43
CA PRO A 249 18.44 6.12 -7.92
C PRO A 249 18.29 7.18 -9.02
N HIS A 250 18.89 6.95 -10.19
CA HIS A 250 18.72 7.82 -11.36
C HIS A 250 17.29 7.75 -11.90
N TYR A 251 16.74 6.53 -12.06
CA TYR A 251 15.35 6.36 -12.49
C TYR A 251 14.36 6.91 -11.49
N VAL A 252 14.57 6.71 -10.18
CA VAL A 252 13.71 7.28 -9.12
C VAL A 252 13.59 8.80 -9.28
N ARG A 253 14.72 9.52 -9.38
CA ARG A 253 14.71 10.98 -9.59
C ARG A 253 13.98 11.39 -10.87
N LYS A 254 14.30 10.72 -11.99
CA LYS A 254 13.74 11.07 -13.30
C LYS A 254 12.23 10.81 -13.36
N SER A 255 11.78 9.66 -12.87
CA SER A 255 10.37 9.25 -12.89
C SER A 255 9.52 10.08 -11.92
N THR A 256 10.02 10.40 -10.73
CA THR A 256 9.31 11.30 -9.80
C THR A 256 9.19 12.71 -10.38
N LYS A 257 10.24 13.25 -11.01
CA LYS A 257 10.15 14.52 -11.73
C LYS A 257 9.11 14.46 -12.85
N HIS A 258 9.08 13.37 -13.60
CA HIS A 258 8.10 13.16 -14.66
C HIS A 258 6.66 13.17 -14.13
N LEU A 259 6.37 12.52 -12.99
CA LEU A 259 5.04 12.60 -12.35
C LEU A 259 4.67 14.04 -11.98
N SER A 260 5.63 14.83 -11.48
CA SER A 260 5.41 16.24 -11.17
C SER A 260 5.10 17.06 -12.43
N GLU A 261 5.82 16.83 -13.54
CA GLU A 261 5.57 17.50 -14.83
C GLU A 261 4.18 17.14 -15.38
N VAL A 262 3.77 15.86 -15.31
CA VAL A 262 2.42 15.42 -15.71
C VAL A 262 1.35 16.06 -14.82
N SER A 263 1.58 16.13 -13.51
CA SER A 263 0.63 16.75 -12.58
C SER A 263 0.43 18.24 -12.86
N GLN A 264 1.49 18.97 -13.18
CA GLN A 264 1.42 20.39 -13.54
C GLN A 264 0.61 20.59 -14.83
N GLU A 265 0.91 19.83 -15.88
CA GLU A 265 0.18 19.93 -17.16
C GLU A 265 -1.30 19.53 -17.03
N LEU A 266 -1.64 18.59 -16.13
CA LEU A 266 -3.03 18.26 -15.82
C LEU A 266 -3.78 19.41 -15.14
N GLN A 267 -3.12 20.13 -14.23
CA GLN A 267 -3.69 21.30 -13.54
C GLN A 267 -3.94 22.44 -14.53
N GLU A 268 -2.95 22.78 -15.36
CA GLU A 268 -3.07 23.83 -16.38
C GLU A 268 -4.21 23.58 -17.39
N ARG A 269 -4.54 22.32 -17.67
CA ARG A 269 -5.65 21.93 -18.57
C ARG A 269 -7.02 21.86 -17.89
N SER A 270 -7.05 21.93 -16.56
CA SER A 270 -8.28 21.85 -15.76
C SER A 270 -8.80 23.24 -15.34
N GLU A 271 -7.96 24.27 -15.46
CA GLU A 271 -8.31 25.70 -15.34
C GLU A 271 -8.97 26.25 -16.62
#